data_AF-A0A2W5KRD6-F1
#
_entry.id   AF-A0A2W5KRD6-F1
#
_cell.length_a   1.000
_cell.length_b   1.000
_cell.length_c   1.000
_cell.angle_alpha   90.00
_cell.angle_beta   90.00
_cell.angle_gamma   90.00
#
_symmetry.space_group_name_H-M   'P 1'
#
loop_
_entity.id
_entity.type
_entity.pdbx_description
1 polymer ?
#
loop_
_entity_poly.entity_id
_entity_poly.type
_entity_poly.pdbx_seq_one_letter_code
_entity_poly.pdbx_strand_id
1 'polypeptide(L)'
;GVHGDPGLRNVPGLANVAWLPRLTMADPGITSLEAQVAVPLLGEHPVEMGMKGLEAELPRRLGADACYRRMFARAFPDRRGRIDIATVSAALAAFERTLISRDSPYDRARRGQADALSMSARQGAHLFADKGCASCHAGRDFSDGAYHRLEPATATDPGLAEKTGLTSDAGRFRTPPLRNVAVTGPWWHDGSAQTLDAAILRHGQKLTDVERIAITAFLDSLTDRTFLIDPRFAMPDEACGKKL
;
A
#
# COMPACT_ATOMS: atom_id res chain seq x y z
N GLY A 1 -8.19 -14.91 -3.99
CA GLY A 1 -9.23 -14.87 -2.95
C GLY A 1 -9.27 -16.15 -2.14
N VAL A 2 -10.19 -16.23 -1.19
CA VAL A 2 -10.42 -17.38 -0.29
C VAL A 2 -10.74 -18.68 -1.03
N HIS A 3 -11.18 -18.60 -2.29
CA HIS A 3 -11.42 -19.74 -3.17
C HIS A 3 -10.29 -20.04 -4.17
N GLY A 4 -9.15 -19.34 -4.08
CA GLY A 4 -8.07 -19.42 -5.05
C GLY A 4 -8.24 -18.55 -6.29
N ASP A 5 -9.31 -17.74 -6.35
CA ASP A 5 -9.55 -16.82 -7.47
C ASP A 5 -8.40 -15.82 -7.65
N PRO A 6 -7.97 -15.53 -8.88
CA PRO A 6 -6.97 -14.50 -9.13
C PRO A 6 -7.51 -13.13 -8.76
N GLY A 7 -6.64 -12.28 -8.18
CA GLY A 7 -6.92 -10.86 -8.02
C GLY A 7 -6.89 -10.16 -9.38
N LEU A 8 -7.60 -9.03 -9.49
CA LEU A 8 -7.56 -8.19 -10.69
C LEU A 8 -6.29 -7.32 -10.74
N ARG A 9 -5.84 -6.86 -9.57
CA ARG A 9 -4.75 -5.90 -9.41
C ARG A 9 -3.72 -6.42 -8.41
N ASN A 10 -2.48 -5.97 -8.56
CA ASN A 10 -1.41 -6.21 -7.62
C ASN A 10 -1.72 -5.60 -6.25
N VAL A 11 -1.25 -6.25 -5.19
CA VAL A 11 -1.50 -5.82 -3.80
C VAL A 11 -0.50 -4.74 -3.41
N PRO A 12 -0.95 -3.51 -3.08
CA PRO A 12 -0.03 -2.44 -2.67
C PRO A 12 0.52 -2.68 -1.27
N GLY A 13 1.72 -2.16 -0.99
CA GLY A 13 2.29 -2.18 0.36
C GLY A 13 1.52 -1.28 1.34
N LEU A 14 1.61 -1.62 2.64
CA LEU A 14 0.89 -0.92 3.72
C LEU A 14 1.68 0.23 4.37
N ALA A 15 2.92 0.48 3.94
CA ALA A 15 3.74 1.54 4.51
C ALA A 15 3.12 2.93 4.28
N ASN A 16 2.95 3.69 5.36
CA ASN A 16 2.42 5.06 5.39
C ASN A 16 0.98 5.23 4.85
N VAL A 17 0.19 4.16 4.72
CA VAL A 17 -1.16 4.22 4.11
C VAL A 17 -2.12 5.19 4.81
N ALA A 18 -1.97 5.39 6.11
CA ALA A 18 -2.79 6.30 6.90
C ALA A 18 -2.78 7.77 6.44
N TRP A 19 -1.81 8.13 5.60
CA TRP A 19 -1.64 9.50 5.12
C TRP A 19 -1.95 9.67 3.64
N LEU A 20 -2.37 8.60 2.96
CA LEU A 20 -2.77 8.69 1.58
C LEU A 20 -4.16 9.31 1.50
N PRO A 21 -4.40 10.25 0.55
CA PRO A 21 -5.71 10.86 0.39
C PRO A 21 -6.75 9.85 -0.14
N ARG A 22 -6.30 8.76 -0.77
CA ARG A 22 -7.10 7.70 -1.39
C ARG A 22 -6.38 6.37 -1.18
N LEU A 23 -7.12 5.34 -0.77
CA LEU A 23 -6.54 4.08 -0.29
C LEU A 23 -6.63 2.92 -1.29
N THR A 24 -7.18 3.18 -2.49
CA THR A 24 -7.21 2.20 -3.58
C THR A 24 -6.53 2.77 -4.83
N MET A 25 -6.34 1.94 -5.85
CA MET A 25 -5.74 2.37 -7.12
C MET A 25 -6.76 2.99 -8.08
N ALA A 26 -8.05 2.70 -7.96
CA ALA A 26 -9.07 3.06 -8.94
C ALA A 26 -10.44 3.43 -8.33
N ASP A 27 -10.53 3.60 -7.00
CA ASP A 27 -11.74 4.04 -6.31
C ASP A 27 -11.49 5.34 -5.53
N PRO A 28 -12.05 6.48 -5.98
CA PRO A 28 -11.85 7.76 -5.33
C PRO A 28 -12.71 7.93 -4.06
N GLY A 29 -13.65 7.03 -3.79
CA GLY A 29 -14.53 7.10 -2.61
C GLY A 29 -13.88 6.54 -1.33
N ILE A 30 -12.90 5.65 -1.47
CA ILE A 30 -12.26 5.00 -0.31
C ILE A 30 -11.15 5.91 0.25
N THR A 31 -11.52 6.64 1.30
CA THR A 31 -10.71 7.70 1.93
C THR A 31 -10.36 7.44 3.40
N SER A 32 -10.89 6.36 3.99
CA SER A 32 -10.57 5.93 5.36
C SER A 32 -10.13 4.49 5.38
N LEU A 33 -9.21 4.15 6.29
CA LEU A 33 -8.69 2.80 6.45
C LEU A 33 -9.81 1.85 6.87
N GLU A 34 -10.73 2.30 7.72
CA GLU A 34 -11.88 1.50 8.13
C GLU A 34 -12.77 1.11 6.93
N ALA A 35 -12.97 2.03 5.98
CA ALA A 35 -13.68 1.73 4.73
C ALA A 35 -12.85 0.82 3.81
N GLN A 36 -11.53 1.02 3.75
CA GLN A 36 -10.65 0.18 2.94
C GLN A 36 -10.66 -1.26 3.46
N VAL A 37 -10.60 -1.49 4.78
CA VAL A 37 -10.65 -2.83 5.41
C VAL A 37 -11.92 -3.59 5.03
N ALA A 38 -13.03 -2.89 4.81
CA ALA A 38 -14.28 -3.52 4.37
C ALA A 38 -14.19 -4.06 2.92
N VAL A 39 -13.31 -3.52 2.08
CA VAL A 39 -13.15 -3.95 0.68
C VAL A 39 -12.68 -5.40 0.57
N PRO A 40 -11.52 -5.82 1.13
CA PRO A 40 -11.10 -7.22 1.06
C PRO A 40 -12.02 -8.15 1.87
N LEU A 41 -12.62 -7.66 2.96
CA LEU A 41 -13.54 -8.46 3.78
C LEU A 41 -14.83 -8.80 3.03
N LEU A 42 -15.50 -7.79 2.47
CA LEU A 42 -16.88 -7.88 1.99
C LEU A 42 -17.00 -7.75 0.47
N GLY A 43 -15.89 -7.55 -0.24
CA GLY A 43 -15.86 -7.45 -1.70
C GLY A 43 -16.28 -8.75 -2.36
N GLU A 44 -17.11 -8.62 -3.41
CA GLU A 44 -17.65 -9.74 -4.17
C GLU A 44 -16.96 -9.92 -5.53
N HIS A 45 -16.32 -8.87 -6.06
CA HIS A 45 -15.68 -8.90 -7.37
C HIS A 45 -14.38 -8.05 -7.39
N PRO A 46 -13.20 -8.70 -7.42
CA PRO A 46 -12.99 -10.13 -7.12
C PRO A 46 -13.32 -10.45 -5.66
N VAL A 47 -13.61 -11.73 -5.37
CA VAL A 47 -13.73 -12.20 -3.99
C VAL A 47 -12.32 -12.28 -3.37
N GLU A 48 -12.12 -11.56 -2.28
CA GLU A 48 -10.89 -11.62 -1.50
C GLU A 48 -11.07 -12.53 -0.27
N MET A 49 -11.61 -12.01 0.84
CA MET A 49 -11.83 -12.81 2.06
C MET A 49 -13.21 -13.47 2.11
N GLY A 50 -14.15 -13.08 1.24
CA GLY A 50 -15.44 -13.75 1.06
C GLY A 50 -16.37 -13.71 2.28
N MET A 51 -16.34 -12.62 3.06
CA MET A 51 -17.14 -12.49 4.29
C MET A 51 -18.50 -11.83 4.08
N LYS A 52 -18.84 -11.45 2.85
CA LYS A 52 -20.16 -10.89 2.51
C LYS A 52 -21.27 -11.88 2.85
N GLY A 53 -22.25 -11.46 3.65
CA GLY A 53 -23.33 -12.34 4.14
C GLY A 53 -22.89 -13.32 5.23
N LEU A 54 -21.60 -13.34 5.60
CA LEU A 54 -21.02 -14.16 6.65
C LEU A 54 -20.47 -13.31 7.80
N GLU A 55 -20.92 -12.06 7.95
CA GLU A 55 -20.37 -11.10 8.90
C GLU A 55 -20.49 -11.59 10.35
N ALA A 56 -21.52 -12.40 10.65
CA ALA A 56 -21.72 -13.04 11.96
C ALA A 56 -20.61 -14.05 12.33
N GLU A 57 -19.81 -14.50 11.36
CA GLU A 57 -18.65 -15.36 11.60
C GLU A 57 -17.53 -14.62 12.36
N LEU A 58 -17.43 -13.30 12.25
CA LEU A 58 -16.43 -12.52 12.99
C LEU A 58 -16.60 -12.65 14.51
N PRO A 59 -17.75 -12.29 15.11
CA PRO A 59 -17.98 -12.51 16.53
C PRO A 59 -17.95 -14.00 16.90
N ARG A 60 -18.40 -14.91 16.02
CA ARG A 60 -18.38 -16.35 16.31
C ARG A 60 -16.96 -16.88 16.46
N ARG A 61 -16.06 -16.55 15.53
CA ARG A 61 -14.68 -17.06 15.50
C ARG A 61 -13.79 -16.35 16.50
N LEU A 62 -13.73 -15.02 16.45
CA LEU A 62 -12.89 -14.23 17.36
C LEU A 62 -13.43 -14.27 18.79
N GLY A 63 -14.76 -14.29 18.96
CA GLY A 63 -15.39 -14.38 20.27
C GLY A 63 -15.26 -15.74 20.94
N ALA A 64 -14.95 -16.82 20.21
CA ALA A 64 -14.65 -18.12 20.81
C ALA A 64 -13.31 -18.07 21.59
N ASP A 65 -12.38 -17.21 21.18
CA ASP A 65 -11.07 -17.07 21.80
C ASP A 65 -11.10 -16.12 23.02
N ALA A 66 -10.67 -16.63 24.18
CA ALA A 66 -10.66 -15.85 25.42
C ALA A 66 -9.67 -14.68 25.40
N CYS A 67 -8.58 -14.78 24.65
CA CYS A 67 -7.65 -13.69 24.45
C CYS A 67 -8.27 -12.56 23.64
N TYR A 68 -8.87 -12.85 22.48
CA TYR A 68 -9.55 -11.83 21.67
C TYR A 68 -10.66 -11.14 22.46
N ARG A 69 -11.50 -11.88 23.22
CA ARG A 69 -12.52 -11.26 24.09
C ARG A 69 -11.92 -10.24 25.07
N ARG A 70 -10.79 -10.57 25.72
CA ARG A 70 -10.10 -9.64 26.64
C ARG A 70 -9.51 -8.43 25.91
N MET A 71 -8.90 -8.65 24.74
CA MET A 71 -8.31 -7.56 23.95
C MET A 71 -9.38 -6.59 23.45
N PHE A 72 -10.50 -7.08 22.92
CA PHE A 72 -11.61 -6.22 22.49
C PHE A 72 -12.27 -5.49 23.65
N ALA A 73 -12.48 -6.14 24.80
CA ALA A 73 -13.00 -5.48 26.00
C ALA A 73 -12.10 -4.33 26.47
N ARG A 74 -10.78 -4.48 26.37
CA ARG A 74 -9.80 -3.43 26.70
C ARG A 74 -9.74 -2.32 25.64
N ALA A 75 -9.79 -2.67 24.36
CA ALA A 75 -9.65 -1.72 23.26
C ALA A 75 -10.94 -0.89 23.03
N PHE A 76 -12.11 -1.46 23.33
CA PHE A 76 -13.42 -0.84 23.07
C PHE A 76 -14.34 -0.88 24.30
N PRO A 77 -13.97 -0.24 25.42
CA PRO A 77 -14.78 -0.24 26.64
C PRO A 77 -16.17 0.38 26.41
N ASP A 78 -16.25 1.46 25.63
CA ASP A 78 -17.52 2.15 25.30
C ASP A 78 -18.46 1.30 24.43
N ARG A 79 -17.91 0.30 23.75
CA ARG A 79 -18.67 -0.70 22.97
C ARG A 79 -18.86 -2.01 23.73
N ARG A 80 -18.50 -2.04 25.02
CA ARG A 80 -18.56 -3.23 25.89
C ARG A 80 -17.80 -4.43 25.32
N GLY A 81 -16.68 -4.18 24.62
CA GLY A 81 -15.88 -5.22 23.99
C GLY A 81 -16.58 -5.96 22.84
N ARG A 82 -17.60 -5.34 22.23
CA ARG A 82 -18.28 -5.91 21.06
C ARG A 82 -17.25 -6.25 19.98
N ILE A 83 -17.42 -7.43 19.37
CA ILE A 83 -16.68 -7.88 18.21
C ILE A 83 -17.64 -7.85 17.02
N ASP A 84 -17.40 -6.96 16.08
CA ASP A 84 -18.18 -6.77 14.86
C ASP A 84 -17.30 -6.11 13.78
N ILE A 85 -17.83 -5.89 12.58
CA ILE A 85 -17.06 -5.25 11.50
C ILE A 85 -16.51 -3.89 11.94
N ALA A 86 -17.31 -3.08 12.63
CA ALA A 86 -16.90 -1.74 13.01
C ALA A 86 -15.67 -1.76 13.95
N THR A 87 -15.69 -2.61 14.96
CA THR A 87 -14.58 -2.74 15.93
C THR A 87 -13.38 -3.47 15.35
N VAL A 88 -13.58 -4.46 14.48
CA VAL A 88 -12.50 -5.13 13.73
C VAL A 88 -11.82 -4.15 12.77
N SER A 89 -12.59 -3.43 11.95
CA SER A 89 -12.06 -2.41 11.04
C SER A 89 -11.33 -1.31 11.79
N ALA A 90 -11.86 -0.84 12.93
CA ALA A 90 -11.18 0.16 13.74
C ALA A 90 -9.86 -0.35 14.33
N ALA A 91 -9.80 -1.61 14.78
CA ALA A 91 -8.56 -2.19 15.31
C ALA A 91 -7.49 -2.35 14.22
N LEU A 92 -7.86 -2.85 13.04
CA LEU A 92 -6.96 -2.97 11.89
C LEU A 92 -6.48 -1.60 11.42
N ALA A 93 -7.39 -0.65 11.24
CA ALA A 93 -7.05 0.72 10.85
C ALA A 93 -6.15 1.42 11.90
N ALA A 94 -6.33 1.14 13.20
CA ALA A 94 -5.45 1.65 14.24
C ALA A 94 -4.03 1.08 14.12
N PHE A 95 -3.90 -0.22 13.83
CA PHE A 95 -2.61 -0.84 13.55
C PHE A 95 -1.94 -0.27 12.29
N GLU A 96 -2.67 -0.15 11.18
CA GLU A 96 -2.16 0.41 9.93
C GLU A 96 -1.66 1.85 10.06
N ARG A 97 -2.27 2.65 10.95
CA ARG A 97 -1.78 4.00 11.30
C ARG A 97 -0.39 4.01 11.94
N THR A 98 0.03 2.90 12.54
CA THR A 98 1.37 2.77 13.13
C THR A 98 2.44 2.38 12.11
N LEU A 99 2.06 1.94 10.91
CA LEU A 99 2.97 1.47 9.85
C LEU A 99 3.70 2.63 9.16
N ILE A 100 4.54 3.33 9.90
CA ILE A 100 5.24 4.54 9.46
C ILE A 100 6.67 4.17 9.03
N SER A 101 6.96 4.41 7.75
CA SER A 101 8.28 4.19 7.14
C SER A 101 8.89 5.53 6.75
N ARG A 102 9.84 6.01 7.57
CA ARG A 102 10.42 7.38 7.50
C ARG A 102 11.89 7.47 7.95
N ASP A 103 12.57 6.33 8.03
CA ASP A 103 14.01 6.23 8.30
C ASP A 103 14.79 5.59 7.14
N SER A 104 14.35 5.82 5.90
CA SER A 104 15.13 5.40 4.73
C SER A 104 16.46 6.17 4.63
N PRO A 105 17.46 5.65 3.90
CA PRO A 105 18.68 6.39 3.55
C PRO A 105 18.40 7.81 3.01
N TYR A 106 17.37 7.96 2.17
CA TYR A 106 16.92 9.26 1.70
C TYR A 106 16.45 10.17 2.83
N ASP A 107 15.62 9.67 3.76
CA ASP A 107 15.11 10.47 4.88
C ASP A 107 16.24 10.92 5.80
N ARG A 108 17.22 10.05 6.08
CA ARG A 108 18.42 10.38 6.88
C ARG A 108 19.25 11.47 6.22
N ALA A 109 19.48 11.39 4.91
CA ALA A 109 20.18 12.44 4.17
C ALA A 109 19.44 13.79 4.21
N ARG A 110 18.11 13.78 4.11
CA ARG A 110 17.28 14.99 4.26
C ARG A 110 17.35 15.61 5.66
N ARG A 111 17.72 14.83 6.69
CA ARG A 111 17.95 15.30 8.06
C ARG A 111 19.42 15.67 8.35
N GLY A 112 20.25 15.79 7.31
CA GLY A 112 21.63 16.27 7.43
C GLY A 112 22.69 15.16 7.47
N GLN A 113 22.31 13.89 7.44
CA GLN A 113 23.26 12.77 7.35
C GLN A 113 23.59 12.49 5.89
N ALA A 114 24.31 13.41 5.24
CA ALA A 114 24.56 13.36 3.80
C ALA A 114 25.13 12.01 3.33
N ASP A 115 26.04 11.41 4.10
CA ASP A 115 26.67 10.14 3.76
C ASP A 115 25.72 8.93 3.80
N ALA A 116 24.50 9.09 4.31
CA ALA A 116 23.46 8.06 4.23
C ALA A 116 23.01 7.79 2.78
N LEU A 117 23.11 8.78 1.89
CA LEU A 117 22.72 8.65 0.49
C LEU A 117 23.96 8.49 -0.39
N SER A 118 24.01 7.45 -1.23
CA SER A 118 25.15 7.23 -2.12
C SER A 118 25.23 8.30 -3.22
N MET A 119 26.41 8.47 -3.83
CA MET A 119 26.56 9.39 -4.98
C MET A 119 25.65 9.01 -6.16
N SER A 120 25.49 7.72 -6.42
CA SER A 120 24.58 7.22 -7.46
C SER A 120 23.12 7.57 -7.14
N ALA A 121 22.67 7.39 -5.90
CA ALA A 121 21.31 7.73 -5.48
C ALA A 121 21.06 9.25 -5.47
N ARG A 122 22.07 10.07 -5.15
CA ARG A 122 22.00 11.53 -5.32
C ARG A 122 21.80 11.92 -6.79
N GLN A 123 22.59 11.35 -7.69
CA GLN A 123 22.44 11.57 -9.13
C GLN A 123 21.07 11.08 -9.63
N GLY A 124 20.62 9.93 -9.13
CA GLY A 124 19.31 9.37 -9.41
C GLY A 124 18.16 10.29 -9.01
N ALA A 125 18.24 10.92 -7.84
CA ALA A 125 17.24 11.88 -7.39
C ALA A 125 17.13 13.11 -8.31
N HIS A 126 18.28 13.60 -8.81
CA HIS A 126 18.32 14.68 -9.79
C HIS A 126 17.69 14.25 -11.12
N LEU A 127 18.13 13.11 -11.65
CA LEU A 127 17.58 12.54 -12.90
C LEU A 127 16.08 12.24 -12.80
N PHE A 128 15.61 11.78 -11.64
CA PHE A 128 14.20 11.52 -11.40
C PHE A 128 13.35 12.79 -11.57
N ALA A 129 13.86 13.94 -11.12
CA ALA A 129 13.22 15.23 -11.34
C ALA A 129 13.33 15.67 -12.81
N ASP A 130 14.54 15.64 -13.39
CA ASP A 130 14.80 16.10 -14.77
C ASP A 130 14.05 15.32 -15.84
N LYS A 131 13.89 14.01 -15.64
CA LYS A 131 13.15 13.11 -16.54
C LYS A 131 11.64 13.18 -16.31
N GLY A 132 11.17 14.09 -15.46
CA GLY A 132 9.75 14.36 -15.25
C GLY A 132 9.03 13.35 -14.36
N CYS A 133 9.71 12.38 -13.74
CA CYS A 133 9.06 11.42 -12.84
C CYS A 133 8.42 12.12 -11.64
N ALA A 134 9.05 13.21 -11.16
CA ALA A 134 8.55 14.06 -10.10
C ALA A 134 7.30 14.88 -10.47
N SER A 135 6.81 14.85 -11.72
CA SER A 135 5.54 15.51 -12.08
C SER A 135 4.33 14.83 -11.42
N CYS A 136 4.39 13.52 -11.21
CA CYS A 136 3.36 12.75 -10.49
C CYS A 136 3.89 12.19 -9.16
N HIS A 137 5.17 11.79 -9.11
CA HIS A 137 5.77 11.18 -7.92
C HIS A 137 6.50 12.20 -7.04
N ALA A 138 5.75 13.07 -6.38
CA ALA A 138 6.29 14.18 -5.60
C ALA A 138 5.88 14.17 -4.13
N GLY A 139 6.42 15.13 -3.38
CA GLY A 139 6.04 15.37 -2.01
C GLY A 139 6.51 14.28 -1.05
N ARG A 140 5.84 14.21 0.10
CA ARG A 140 6.31 13.47 1.27
C ARG A 140 6.40 11.96 1.04
N ASP A 141 5.50 11.42 0.23
CA ASP A 141 5.38 9.99 -0.03
C ASP A 141 5.63 9.64 -1.52
N PHE A 142 6.18 10.59 -2.28
CA PHE A 142 6.48 10.46 -3.71
C PHE A 142 5.26 10.06 -4.55
N SER A 143 4.15 10.76 -4.29
CA SER A 143 2.87 10.60 -4.96
C SER A 143 2.07 11.89 -4.82
N ASP A 144 1.51 12.35 -5.92
CA ASP A 144 0.51 13.43 -5.96
C ASP A 144 -0.90 12.96 -5.57
N GLY A 145 -1.10 11.64 -5.41
CA GLY A 145 -2.39 11.03 -5.11
C GLY A 145 -3.45 11.20 -6.21
N ALA A 146 -3.08 11.70 -7.39
CA ALA A 146 -3.98 11.92 -8.51
C ALA A 146 -4.08 10.68 -9.41
N TYR A 147 -5.11 10.65 -10.27
CA TYR A 147 -5.35 9.56 -11.21
C TYR A 147 -4.82 9.91 -12.59
N HIS A 148 -3.84 9.14 -13.05
CA HIS A 148 -3.21 9.33 -14.37
C HIS A 148 -3.44 8.13 -15.25
N ARG A 149 -3.54 8.38 -16.55
CA ARG A 149 -3.68 7.31 -17.54
C ARG A 149 -2.33 6.60 -17.68
N LEU A 150 -2.26 5.34 -17.26
CA LEU A 150 -1.05 4.54 -17.39
C LEU A 150 -0.98 3.90 -18.77
N GLU A 151 -2.06 3.24 -19.16
CA GLU A 151 -2.19 2.52 -20.41
C GLU A 151 -3.64 2.54 -20.90
N PRO A 152 -3.90 2.16 -22.16
CA PRO A 152 -5.27 1.94 -22.62
C PRO A 152 -5.98 0.95 -21.68
N ALA A 153 -7.22 1.28 -21.32
CA ALA A 153 -8.04 0.40 -20.50
C ALA A 153 -8.27 -0.95 -21.19
N THR A 154 -8.32 -2.01 -20.41
CA THR A 154 -8.76 -3.31 -20.92
C THR A 154 -10.21 -3.56 -20.51
N ALA A 155 -10.87 -4.52 -21.16
CA ALA A 155 -12.22 -4.93 -20.75
C ALA A 155 -12.24 -5.50 -19.32
N THR A 156 -11.12 -6.09 -18.87
CA THR A 156 -11.00 -6.72 -17.56
C THR A 156 -10.58 -5.74 -16.46
N ASP A 157 -9.74 -4.74 -16.77
CA ASP A 157 -9.41 -3.65 -15.86
C ASP A 157 -9.65 -2.28 -16.55
N PRO A 158 -10.83 -1.68 -16.33
CA PRO A 158 -11.13 -0.36 -16.87
C PRO A 158 -10.45 0.78 -16.09
N GLY A 159 -9.70 0.49 -15.02
CA GLY A 159 -9.13 1.49 -14.11
C GLY A 159 -10.22 2.28 -13.39
N LEU A 160 -10.00 3.58 -13.19
CA LEU A 160 -10.93 4.47 -12.49
C LEU A 160 -12.36 4.48 -13.07
N ALA A 161 -12.52 4.22 -14.38
CA ALA A 161 -13.83 4.13 -15.02
C ALA A 161 -14.73 3.03 -14.42
N GLU A 162 -14.15 2.01 -13.76
CA GLU A 162 -14.89 0.99 -13.02
C GLU A 162 -15.84 1.62 -11.98
N LYS A 163 -15.39 2.70 -11.33
CA LYS A 163 -16.12 3.37 -10.24
C LYS A 163 -16.85 4.62 -10.70
N THR A 164 -16.33 5.35 -11.68
CA THR A 164 -16.94 6.60 -12.14
C THR A 164 -17.94 6.40 -13.27
N GLY A 165 -17.84 5.30 -14.03
CA GLY A 165 -18.62 5.07 -15.25
C GLY A 165 -18.26 5.98 -16.42
N LEU A 166 -17.24 6.83 -16.28
CA LEU A 166 -16.83 7.80 -17.30
C LEU A 166 -15.77 7.21 -18.22
N THR A 167 -16.01 7.24 -19.54
CA THR A 167 -15.03 6.77 -20.54
C THR A 167 -13.73 7.59 -20.52
N SER A 168 -13.79 8.87 -20.12
CA SER A 168 -12.61 9.72 -19.95
C SER A 168 -11.66 9.22 -18.86
N ASP A 169 -12.15 8.41 -17.91
CA ASP A 169 -11.38 7.86 -16.79
C ASP A 169 -10.84 6.46 -17.06
N ALA A 170 -11.14 5.88 -18.22
CA ALA A 170 -10.70 4.54 -18.58
C ALA A 170 -9.17 4.45 -18.53
N GLY A 171 -8.61 3.43 -17.87
CA GLY A 171 -7.17 3.18 -17.78
C GLY A 171 -6.42 4.18 -16.89
N ARG A 172 -7.14 4.99 -16.10
CA ARG A 172 -6.53 5.86 -15.09
C ARG A 172 -6.37 5.12 -13.77
N PHE A 173 -5.21 5.29 -13.15
CA PHE A 173 -4.90 4.75 -11.83
C PHE A 173 -4.25 5.83 -10.96
N ARG A 174 -4.47 5.74 -9.66
CA ARG A 174 -3.83 6.62 -8.69
C ARG A 174 -2.33 6.42 -8.72
N THR A 175 -1.55 7.51 -8.73
CA THR A 175 -0.10 7.45 -8.53
C THR A 175 0.23 6.75 -7.20
N PRO A 176 0.89 5.57 -7.20
CA PRO A 176 1.25 4.92 -5.96
C PRO A 176 2.40 5.67 -5.26
N PRO A 177 2.47 5.65 -3.90
CA PRO A 177 3.64 6.16 -3.19
C PRO A 177 4.88 5.30 -3.53
N LEU A 178 6.06 5.91 -3.58
CA LEU A 178 7.32 5.19 -3.89
C LEU A 178 8.14 4.81 -2.66
N ARG A 179 7.66 5.10 -1.44
CA ARG A 179 8.33 4.61 -0.22
C ARG A 179 8.34 3.08 -0.21
N ASN A 180 9.52 2.50 -0.02
CA ASN A 180 9.78 1.05 -0.10
C ASN A 180 9.52 0.39 -1.47
N VAL A 181 9.45 1.16 -2.57
CA VAL A 181 9.11 0.60 -3.90
C VAL A 181 10.06 -0.50 -4.36
N ALA A 182 11.32 -0.50 -3.91
CA ALA A 182 12.31 -1.51 -4.29
C ALA A 182 11.99 -2.93 -3.75
N VAL A 183 11.09 -3.05 -2.77
CA VAL A 183 10.76 -4.32 -2.11
C VAL A 183 9.27 -4.69 -2.18
N THR A 184 8.49 -4.01 -3.03
CA THR A 184 7.04 -4.25 -3.20
C THR A 184 6.70 -4.79 -4.58
N GLY A 185 7.63 -5.54 -5.18
CA GLY A 185 7.39 -6.22 -6.45
C GLY A 185 6.37 -7.36 -6.32
N PRO A 186 5.79 -7.83 -7.44
CA PRO A 186 5.95 -7.28 -8.78
C PRO A 186 5.27 -5.91 -8.92
N TRP A 187 5.61 -5.15 -9.96
CA TRP A 187 5.20 -3.76 -10.14
C TRP A 187 4.13 -3.63 -11.23
N TRP A 188 3.60 -2.40 -11.35
CA TRP A 188 2.40 -2.03 -12.12
C TRP A 188 1.10 -2.47 -11.45
N HIS A 189 -0.01 -1.91 -11.93
CA HIS A 189 -1.34 -2.12 -11.32
C HIS A 189 -1.78 -3.58 -11.35
N ASP A 190 -1.25 -4.38 -12.27
CA ASP A 190 -1.56 -5.80 -12.50
C ASP A 190 -0.40 -6.74 -12.12
N GLY A 191 0.74 -6.20 -11.65
CA GLY A 191 1.91 -7.01 -11.29
C GLY A 191 2.66 -7.60 -12.48
N SER A 192 2.43 -7.09 -13.69
CA SER A 192 3.06 -7.62 -14.91
C SER A 192 4.56 -7.27 -15.04
N ALA A 193 5.05 -6.22 -14.37
CA ALA A 193 6.47 -5.88 -14.37
C ALA A 193 7.21 -6.66 -13.27
N GLN A 194 8.06 -7.62 -13.67
CA GLN A 194 8.78 -8.51 -12.73
C GLN A 194 10.03 -7.90 -12.09
N THR A 195 10.51 -6.76 -12.61
CA THR A 195 11.66 -6.04 -12.08
C THR A 195 11.35 -4.55 -11.97
N LEU A 196 12.00 -3.87 -11.02
CA LEU A 196 11.86 -2.42 -10.90
C LEU A 196 12.33 -1.71 -12.17
N ASP A 197 13.40 -2.20 -12.80
CA ASP A 197 13.87 -1.70 -14.09
C ASP A 197 12.82 -1.83 -15.20
N ALA A 198 12.13 -2.99 -15.30
CA ALA A 198 11.03 -3.16 -16.25
C ALA A 198 9.87 -2.20 -15.96
N ALA A 199 9.58 -1.95 -14.67
CA ALA A 199 8.57 -0.99 -14.26
C ALA A 199 8.92 0.43 -14.69
N ILE A 200 10.18 0.85 -14.50
CA ILE A 200 10.70 2.17 -14.91
C ILE A 200 10.61 2.32 -16.43
N LEU A 201 11.09 1.33 -17.19
CA LEU A 201 11.11 1.39 -18.67
C LEU A 201 9.71 1.56 -19.27
N ARG A 202 8.69 0.97 -18.65
CA ARG A 202 7.31 1.06 -19.14
C ARG A 202 6.69 2.46 -18.99
N HIS A 203 7.33 3.39 -18.28
CA HIS A 203 6.94 4.81 -18.27
C HIS A 203 7.30 5.53 -19.59
N GLY A 204 8.03 4.90 -20.50
CA GLY A 204 8.36 5.45 -21.82
C GLY A 204 9.40 6.57 -21.81
N GLN A 205 10.03 6.84 -20.66
CA GLN A 205 11.09 7.85 -20.54
C GLN A 205 12.35 7.39 -21.27
N LYS A 206 13.00 8.31 -22.00
CA LYS A 206 14.28 8.05 -22.67
C LYS A 206 15.41 8.10 -21.64
N LEU A 207 15.84 6.93 -21.20
CA LEU A 207 16.90 6.72 -20.22
C LEU A 207 18.03 5.92 -20.84
N THR A 208 19.27 6.38 -20.66
CA THR A 208 20.45 5.53 -20.83
C THR A 208 20.52 4.50 -19.69
N ASP A 209 21.32 3.45 -19.86
CA ASP A 209 21.51 2.44 -18.81
C ASP A 209 22.09 3.06 -17.52
N VAL A 210 23.02 4.00 -17.65
CA VAL A 210 23.62 4.70 -16.50
C VAL A 210 22.58 5.54 -15.76
N GLU A 211 21.72 6.26 -16.50
CA GLU A 211 20.63 7.03 -15.88
C GLU A 211 19.61 6.12 -15.19
N ARG A 212 19.26 4.98 -15.81
CA ARG A 212 18.34 4.01 -15.21
C ARG A 212 18.92 3.43 -13.91
N ILE A 213 20.19 3.02 -13.92
CA ILE A 213 20.88 2.51 -12.72
C ILE A 213 20.87 3.55 -11.59
N ALA A 214 21.15 4.82 -11.90
CA ALA A 214 21.11 5.89 -10.91
C ALA A 214 19.70 6.10 -10.35
N ILE A 215 18.65 6.12 -11.20
CA ILE A 215 17.25 6.22 -10.77
C ILE A 215 16.89 5.02 -9.88
N THR A 216 17.25 3.79 -10.27
CA THR A 216 17.02 2.59 -9.47
C THR A 216 17.73 2.69 -8.11
N ALA A 217 18.95 3.21 -8.06
CA ALA A 217 19.66 3.46 -6.79
C ALA A 217 18.96 4.52 -5.91
N PHE A 218 18.37 5.55 -6.53
CA PHE A 218 17.53 6.51 -5.81
C PHE A 218 16.26 5.84 -5.24
N LEU A 219 15.55 5.04 -6.03
CA LEU A 219 14.36 4.33 -5.57
C LEU A 219 14.67 3.32 -4.45
N ASP A 220 15.80 2.62 -4.52
CA ASP A 220 16.27 1.75 -3.42
C ASP A 220 16.52 2.55 -2.14
N SER A 221 17.06 3.77 -2.26
CA SER A 221 17.29 4.67 -1.12
C SER A 221 16.02 5.13 -0.40
N LEU A 222 14.83 4.91 -0.99
CA LEU A 222 13.53 5.16 -0.39
C LEU A 222 13.04 3.99 0.49
N THR A 223 13.83 2.91 0.59
CA THR A 223 13.51 1.74 1.40
C THR A 223 13.98 1.92 2.83
N ASP A 224 13.04 1.95 3.77
CA ASP A 224 13.32 1.95 5.19
C ASP A 224 13.50 0.51 5.69
N ARG A 225 14.75 0.04 5.73
CA ARG A 225 15.04 -1.32 6.17
C ARG A 225 14.72 -1.55 7.64
N THR A 226 14.67 -0.51 8.48
CA THR A 226 14.31 -0.65 9.89
C THR A 226 12.82 -0.97 10.04
N PHE A 227 11.98 -0.32 9.23
CA PHE A 227 10.55 -0.61 9.14
C PHE A 227 10.27 -2.06 8.71
N LEU A 228 11.02 -2.59 7.73
CA LEU A 228 10.78 -3.93 7.17
C LEU A 228 11.03 -5.07 8.17
N ILE A 229 11.87 -4.85 9.17
CA ILE A 229 12.26 -5.85 10.17
C ILE A 229 11.78 -5.49 11.58
N ASP A 230 10.92 -4.48 11.70
CA ASP A 230 10.46 -4.02 13.00
C ASP A 230 9.56 -5.10 13.65
N PRO A 231 9.95 -5.66 14.80
CA PRO A 231 9.20 -6.74 15.44
C PRO A 231 7.80 -6.30 15.87
N ARG A 232 7.53 -4.99 15.98
CA ARG A 232 6.19 -4.46 16.29
C ARG A 232 5.19 -4.71 15.17
N PHE A 233 5.65 -4.95 13.94
CA PHE A 233 4.82 -5.19 12.77
C PHE A 233 4.84 -6.66 12.33
N ALA A 234 5.62 -7.51 13.01
CA ALA A 234 5.60 -8.94 12.82
C ALA A 234 4.41 -9.60 13.53
N MET A 235 4.17 -10.88 13.23
CA MET A 235 3.27 -11.69 14.04
C MET A 235 3.85 -11.76 15.47
N PRO A 236 3.08 -11.36 16.51
CA PRO A 236 3.60 -11.41 17.87
C PRO A 236 3.86 -12.86 18.29
N ASP A 237 4.95 -13.09 19.02
CA ASP A 237 5.25 -14.42 19.57
C ASP A 237 4.30 -14.80 20.71
N GLU A 238 3.75 -13.81 21.41
CA GLU A 238 2.84 -14.00 22.54
C GLU A 238 1.61 -13.10 22.44
N ALA A 239 0.45 -13.65 22.78
CA ALA A 239 -0.79 -12.92 22.97
C ALA A 239 -1.49 -13.37 24.26
N CYS A 240 -1.88 -12.39 25.08
CA CYS A 240 -2.51 -12.61 26.40
C CYS A 240 -1.78 -13.61 27.31
N GLY A 241 -0.44 -13.53 27.36
CA GLY A 241 0.38 -14.39 28.21
C GLY A 241 0.46 -15.84 27.74
N LYS A 242 0.20 -16.09 26.45
CA LYS A 242 0.40 -17.39 25.79
C LYS A 242 1.20 -17.19 24.52
N LYS A 243 2.06 -18.15 24.20
CA LYS A 243 2.73 -18.22 22.91
C LYS A 243 1.72 -18.49 21.79
N LEU A 244 1.86 -17.81 20.66
CA LEU A 244 1.04 -18.00 19.46
C LEU A 244 1.53 -19.18 18.61
#